data_AF-A0AAD9FC67-F1
#
_entry.id   AF-A0AAD9FC67-F1
#
_cell.length_a   1.000
_cell.length_b   1.000
_cell.length_c   1.000
_cell.angle_alpha   90.00
_cell.angle_beta   90.00
_cell.angle_gamma   90.00
#
_symmetry.space_group_name_H-M   'P 1'
#
loop_
_entity.id
_entity.type
_entity.pdbx_description
1 polymer ?
#
loop_
_entity_poly.entity_id
_entity_poly.type
_entity_poly.pdbx_seq_one_letter_code
_entity_poly.pdbx_strand_id
1 'polypeptide(L)'
;MNLWEIINSNLLPEEEKQKLMDKYRSGEITKERMIIIIIEIMEQREIIRHDSPLSCKTIRRRITIEELYNARIIDLETYNLLKQGKRDIRDIMELTHVKHYLYGTGCVAGVTTESSSKISLYQAMKREFLEPELAISLLEAQAATGFIVDPVNNETLTVDEAVRKGVVGPELHDKLLSAERAVTGYKDPYSGKIISLFQAMKKDLVPEDYAMKMLEAQTATGGIIDPEFQFHLPADIAMQRGYINKETNED
;
A
#
# COMPACT_ATOMS: atom_id res chain seq x y z
N MET A 1 -24.22 9.20 9.34
CA MET A 1 -24.57 7.89 9.92
C MET A 1 -25.20 8.14 11.28
N ASN A 2 -26.47 7.80 11.46
CA ASN A 2 -27.21 8.06 12.70
C ASN A 2 -27.32 6.76 13.55
N LEU A 3 -27.57 6.90 14.86
CA LEU A 3 -27.67 5.74 15.79
C LEU A 3 -28.74 4.71 15.36
N TRP A 4 -29.83 5.18 14.76
CA TRP A 4 -30.93 4.35 14.26
C TRP A 4 -30.56 3.57 12.99
N GLU A 5 -29.73 4.14 12.11
CA GLU A 5 -29.14 3.49 10.95
C GLU A 5 -28.20 2.38 11.39
N ILE A 6 -27.38 2.60 12.42
CA ILE A 6 -26.46 1.59 12.94
C ILE A 6 -27.22 0.42 13.57
N ILE A 7 -28.24 0.70 14.40
CA ILE A 7 -29.07 -0.33 15.04
C ILE A 7 -29.84 -1.15 14.00
N ASN A 8 -30.32 -0.55 12.91
CA ASN A 8 -31.07 -1.27 11.88
C ASN A 8 -30.20 -1.82 10.74
N SER A 9 -28.87 -1.67 10.85
CA SER A 9 -27.93 -2.25 9.90
C SER A 9 -27.45 -3.64 10.34
N ASN A 10 -26.84 -4.37 9.42
CA ASN A 10 -26.18 -5.65 9.70
C ASN A 10 -24.82 -5.49 10.40
N LEU A 11 -24.52 -4.33 11.00
CA LEU A 11 -23.24 -4.05 11.66
C LEU A 11 -23.11 -4.73 13.03
N LEU A 12 -24.24 -5.02 13.69
CA LEU A 12 -24.31 -5.69 14.99
C LEU A 12 -25.21 -6.94 14.89
N PRO A 13 -24.84 -8.09 15.48
CA PRO A 13 -25.73 -9.24 15.56
C PRO A 13 -26.99 -8.92 16.37
N GLU A 14 -28.10 -9.53 15.98
CA GLU A 14 -29.41 -9.23 16.57
C GLU A 14 -29.45 -9.49 18.08
N GLU A 15 -28.67 -10.46 18.58
CA GLU A 15 -28.60 -10.78 20.01
C GLU A 15 -27.92 -9.68 20.85
N GLU A 16 -26.83 -9.09 20.35
CA GLU A 16 -26.14 -7.98 21.04
C GLU A 16 -26.93 -6.68 20.94
N LYS A 17 -27.55 -6.44 19.79
CA LYS A 17 -28.48 -5.33 19.59
C LYS A 17 -29.65 -5.41 20.57
N GLN A 18 -30.23 -6.59 20.75
CA GLN A 18 -31.36 -6.79 21.65
C GLN A 18 -30.96 -6.55 23.12
N LYS A 19 -29.82 -7.11 23.55
CA LYS A 19 -29.26 -6.84 24.90
C LYS A 19 -28.98 -5.36 25.14
N LEU A 20 -28.44 -4.66 24.14
CA LEU A 20 -28.15 -3.22 24.24
C LEU A 20 -29.43 -2.38 24.33
N MET A 21 -30.44 -2.74 23.54
CA MET A 21 -31.75 -2.08 23.55
C MET A 21 -32.53 -2.32 24.85
N ASP A 22 -32.44 -3.52 25.43
CA ASP A 22 -33.09 -3.84 26.70
C ASP A 22 -32.49 -3.03 27.86
N LYS A 23 -31.16 -2.89 27.90
CA LYS A 23 -30.46 -2.03 28.86
C LYS A 23 -30.78 -0.54 28.70
N TYR A 24 -30.98 -0.08 27.47
CA TYR A 24 -31.41 1.29 27.22
C TYR A 24 -32.86 1.52 27.66
N ARG A 25 -33.76 0.57 27.37
CA ARG A 25 -35.18 0.61 27.79
C ARG A 25 -35.37 0.50 29.29
N SER A 26 -34.52 -0.24 30.00
CA SER A 26 -34.53 -0.33 31.46
C SER A 26 -33.92 0.89 32.15
N GLY A 27 -33.29 1.80 31.40
CA GLY A 27 -32.64 3.00 31.94
C GLY A 27 -31.27 2.76 32.55
N GLU A 28 -30.71 1.55 32.43
CA GLU A 28 -29.37 1.21 32.92
C GLU A 28 -28.26 1.96 32.17
N ILE A 29 -28.50 2.34 30.91
CA ILE A 29 -27.53 3.09 30.09
C ILE A 29 -28.18 4.32 29.44
N THR A 30 -27.42 5.40 29.34
CA THR A 30 -27.82 6.60 28.60
C THR A 30 -27.51 6.46 27.11
N LYS A 31 -28.06 7.36 26.29
CA LYS A 31 -27.84 7.38 24.84
C LYS A 31 -26.36 7.59 24.49
N GLU A 32 -25.66 8.43 25.24
CA GLU A 32 -24.23 8.70 25.06
C GLU A 32 -23.41 7.45 25.38
N ARG A 33 -23.77 6.73 26.45
CA ARG A 33 -23.10 5.48 26.84
C ARG A 33 -23.36 4.38 25.81
N MET A 34 -24.55 4.33 25.23
CA MET A 34 -24.91 3.39 24.17
C MET A 34 -24.06 3.58 22.91
N ILE A 35 -23.80 4.83 22.50
CA ILE A 35 -22.92 5.14 21.36
C ILE A 35 -21.51 4.62 21.61
N ILE A 36 -20.96 4.84 22.81
CA ILE A 36 -19.63 4.36 23.19
C ILE A 36 -19.56 2.84 23.10
N ILE A 37 -20.54 2.12 23.64
CA ILE A 37 -20.57 0.65 23.60
C ILE A 37 -20.68 0.14 22.16
N ILE A 38 -21.46 0.80 21.30
CA ILE A 38 -21.56 0.42 19.88
C ILE A 38 -20.22 0.61 19.17
N ILE A 39 -19.56 1.75 19.37
CA ILE A 39 -18.23 2.01 18.80
C ILE A 39 -17.23 0.97 19.31
N GLU A 40 -17.26 0.65 20.60
CA GLU A 40 -16.37 -0.34 21.23
C GLU A 40 -16.62 -1.75 20.67
N ILE A 41 -17.88 -2.17 20.48
CA ILE A 41 -18.21 -3.45 19.85
C ILE A 41 -17.76 -3.46 18.38
N MET A 42 -17.95 -2.35 17.65
CA MET A 42 -17.51 -2.22 16.26
C MET A 42 -15.99 -2.32 16.17
N GLU A 43 -15.26 -1.62 17.03
CA GLU A 43 -13.79 -1.63 17.10
C GLU A 43 -13.27 -3.00 17.52
N GLN A 44 -13.86 -3.64 18.54
CA GLN A 44 -13.52 -5.02 18.94
C GLN A 44 -13.80 -6.03 17.83
N ARG A 45 -14.90 -5.89 17.09
CA ARG A 45 -15.20 -6.75 15.93
C ARG A 45 -14.28 -6.48 14.75
N GLU A 46 -13.89 -5.23 14.53
CA GLU A 46 -12.83 -4.88 13.59
C GLU A 46 -11.54 -5.57 14.01
N ILE A 47 -11.12 -5.47 15.28
CA ILE A 47 -9.94 -6.15 15.83
C ILE A 47 -10.02 -7.68 15.65
N ILE A 48 -11.16 -8.31 15.94
CA ILE A 48 -11.35 -9.77 15.76
C ILE A 48 -11.36 -10.17 14.27
N ARG A 49 -11.95 -9.37 13.38
CA ARG A 49 -11.83 -9.57 11.92
C ARG A 49 -10.41 -9.29 11.42
N HIS A 50 -9.69 -8.39 12.08
CA HIS A 50 -8.31 -8.04 11.82
C HIS A 50 -7.32 -9.13 12.28
N ASP A 51 -7.75 -10.14 13.01
CA ASP A 51 -6.93 -11.27 13.46
C ASP A 51 -7.22 -12.56 12.67
N SER A 52 -7.61 -12.43 11.40
CA SER A 52 -7.66 -13.60 10.50
C SER A 52 -6.23 -14.10 10.25
N PRO A 53 -5.90 -15.37 10.59
CA PRO A 53 -4.55 -15.93 10.41
C PRO A 53 -4.11 -16.03 8.94
N LEU A 54 -5.03 -15.74 8.01
CA LEU A 54 -4.85 -15.82 6.57
C LEU A 54 -4.65 -14.45 5.91
N SER A 55 -4.47 -13.39 6.69
CA SER A 55 -4.28 -12.03 6.17
C SER A 55 -3.34 -11.21 7.05
N CYS A 56 -2.54 -10.34 6.44
CA CYS A 56 -1.59 -9.49 7.17
C CYS A 56 -1.59 -8.06 6.65
N LYS A 57 -1.33 -7.11 7.53
CA LYS A 57 -1.32 -5.67 7.23
C LYS A 57 0.06 -5.27 6.67
N THR A 58 0.08 -4.74 5.45
CA THR A 58 1.20 -3.96 4.92
C THR A 58 0.95 -2.46 5.13
N ILE A 59 1.91 -1.62 4.76
CA ILE A 59 1.86 -0.16 4.92
C ILE A 59 0.58 0.43 4.28
N ARG A 60 0.19 -0.04 3.09
CA ARG A 60 -0.97 0.50 2.38
C ARG A 60 -2.25 -0.28 2.61
N ARG A 61 -2.17 -1.60 2.66
CA ARG A 61 -3.37 -2.45 2.74
C ARG A 61 -3.10 -3.82 3.35
N ARG A 62 -4.18 -4.52 3.65
CA ARG A 62 -4.12 -5.92 4.06
C ARG A 62 -4.00 -6.82 2.84
N ILE A 63 -3.09 -7.79 2.91
CA ILE A 63 -2.89 -8.81 1.89
C ILE A 63 -3.35 -10.16 2.45
N THR A 64 -4.03 -10.93 1.63
CA THR A 64 -4.49 -12.29 1.93
C THR A 64 -3.58 -13.34 1.30
N ILE A 65 -3.58 -14.55 1.86
CA ILE A 65 -2.83 -15.67 1.27
C ILE A 65 -3.30 -16.04 -0.14
N GLU A 66 -4.57 -15.77 -0.45
CA GLU A 66 -5.15 -16.05 -1.78
C GLU A 66 -4.60 -15.09 -2.83
N GLU A 67 -4.41 -13.82 -2.48
CA GLU A 67 -3.79 -12.84 -3.37
C GLU A 67 -2.32 -13.19 -3.66
N LEU A 68 -1.56 -13.59 -2.63
CA LEU A 68 -0.18 -14.05 -2.81
C LEU A 68 -0.10 -15.28 -3.72
N TYR A 69 -1.02 -16.23 -3.56
CA TYR A 69 -1.08 -17.44 -4.38
C TYR A 69 -1.50 -17.13 -5.83
N ASN A 70 -2.53 -16.30 -6.02
CA ASN A 70 -3.01 -15.88 -7.34
C ASN A 70 -1.98 -15.03 -8.09
N ALA A 71 -1.09 -14.34 -7.37
CA ALA A 71 0.06 -13.63 -7.92
C ALA A 71 1.29 -14.52 -8.13
N ARG A 72 1.21 -15.83 -7.82
CA ARG A 72 2.33 -16.79 -7.86
C ARG A 72 3.54 -16.38 -7.02
N ILE A 73 3.33 -15.58 -5.98
CA ILE A 73 4.38 -15.23 -5.01
C ILE A 73 4.65 -16.41 -4.07
N ILE A 74 3.60 -17.18 -3.76
CA ILE A 74 3.69 -18.43 -3.00
C ILE A 74 3.15 -19.59 -3.84
N ASP A 75 3.69 -20.78 -3.61
CA ASP A 75 3.23 -22.00 -4.26
C ASP A 75 2.00 -22.62 -3.58
N LEU A 76 1.43 -23.63 -4.24
CA LEU A 76 0.24 -24.34 -3.75
C LEU A 76 0.50 -25.07 -2.43
N GLU A 77 1.73 -25.57 -2.22
CA GLU A 77 2.10 -26.24 -0.98
C GLU A 77 2.06 -25.26 0.20
N THR A 78 2.73 -24.13 0.07
CA THR A 78 2.76 -23.04 1.05
C THR A 78 1.37 -22.50 1.33
N TYR A 79 0.56 -22.27 0.29
CA TYR A 79 -0.84 -21.86 0.42
C TYR A 79 -1.66 -22.86 1.25
N ASN A 80 -1.52 -24.16 0.98
CA ASN A 80 -2.22 -25.21 1.73
C ASN A 80 -1.76 -25.30 3.18
N LEU A 81 -0.46 -25.13 3.45
CA LEU A 81 0.08 -25.11 4.82
C LEU A 81 -0.47 -23.92 5.63
N LEU A 82 -0.57 -22.75 5.01
CA LEU A 82 -1.20 -21.55 5.61
C LEU A 82 -2.68 -21.79 5.90
N LYS A 83 -3.41 -22.34 4.92
CA LYS A 83 -4.85 -22.65 5.06
C LYS A 83 -5.15 -23.69 6.15
N GLN A 84 -4.22 -24.63 6.38
CA GLN A 84 -4.30 -25.63 7.44
C GLN A 84 -3.80 -25.12 8.81
N GLY A 85 -3.32 -23.87 8.91
CA GLY A 85 -2.77 -23.30 10.14
C GLY A 85 -1.45 -23.92 10.60
N LYS A 86 -0.74 -24.62 9.70
CA LYS A 86 0.57 -25.25 9.99
C LYS A 86 1.73 -24.28 9.87
N ARG A 87 1.52 -23.14 9.21
CA ARG A 87 2.44 -22.01 9.13
C ARG A 87 1.67 -20.71 9.36
N ASP A 88 2.37 -19.72 9.91
CA ASP A 88 1.85 -18.37 10.07
C ASP A 88 2.15 -17.53 8.82
N ILE A 89 1.21 -16.67 8.41
CA ILE A 89 1.43 -15.75 7.30
C ILE A 89 2.58 -14.79 7.57
N ARG A 90 2.82 -14.42 8.84
CA ARG A 90 3.93 -13.57 9.25
C ARG A 90 5.28 -14.20 8.91
N ASP A 91 5.44 -15.51 9.16
CA ASP A 91 6.66 -16.22 8.81
C ASP A 91 6.88 -16.26 7.29
N ILE A 92 5.80 -16.38 6.51
CA ILE A 92 5.87 -16.35 5.05
C ILE A 92 6.24 -14.97 4.52
N MET A 93 5.74 -13.91 5.14
CA MET A 93 6.13 -12.54 4.79
C MET A 93 7.58 -12.21 5.14
N GLU A 94 8.20 -12.97 6.04
CA GLU A 94 9.62 -12.82 6.36
C GLU A 94 10.55 -13.53 5.36
N LEU A 95 10.01 -14.41 4.50
CA LEU A 95 10.80 -15.08 3.46
C LEU A 95 11.30 -14.07 2.44
N THR A 96 12.60 -14.13 2.13
CA THR A 96 13.29 -13.19 1.24
C THR A 96 12.57 -13.01 -0.11
N HIS A 97 12.17 -14.12 -0.76
CA HIS A 97 11.49 -14.06 -2.05
C HIS A 97 10.11 -13.39 -1.97
N VAL A 98 9.38 -13.53 -0.85
CA VAL A 98 8.08 -12.87 -0.64
C VAL A 98 8.29 -11.39 -0.32
N LYS A 99 9.28 -11.06 0.52
CA LYS A 99 9.64 -9.67 0.85
C LYS A 99 9.97 -8.86 -0.39
N HIS A 100 10.71 -9.43 -1.33
CA HIS A 100 11.06 -8.74 -2.58
C HIS A 100 9.82 -8.30 -3.36
N TYR A 101 8.76 -9.11 -3.36
CA TYR A 101 7.53 -8.72 -4.04
C TYR A 101 6.69 -7.75 -3.21
N LEU A 102 6.67 -7.90 -1.88
CA LEU A 102 5.86 -7.06 -1.00
C LEU A 102 6.42 -5.66 -0.76
N TYR A 103 7.74 -5.54 -0.64
CA TYR A 103 8.42 -4.32 -0.23
C TYR A 103 9.47 -3.84 -1.24
N GLY A 104 9.71 -4.63 -2.28
CA GLY A 104 10.78 -4.40 -3.24
C GLY A 104 12.14 -4.90 -2.77
N THR A 105 13.14 -4.79 -3.64
CA THR A 105 14.56 -5.12 -3.38
C THR A 105 15.36 -3.92 -2.88
N GLY A 106 14.72 -2.76 -2.74
CA GLY A 106 15.30 -1.51 -2.28
C GLY A 106 15.47 -0.47 -3.38
N CYS A 107 15.40 0.79 -3.01
CA CYS A 107 15.58 1.94 -3.90
C CYS A 107 16.66 2.88 -3.36
N VAL A 108 17.05 3.90 -4.13
CA VAL A 108 18.00 4.92 -3.67
C VAL A 108 17.36 5.73 -2.55
N ALA A 109 17.70 5.42 -1.30
CA ALA A 109 17.05 5.99 -0.10
C ALA A 109 17.45 7.45 0.20
N GLY A 110 18.65 7.87 -0.18
CA GLY A 110 19.21 9.15 0.20
C GLY A 110 20.69 9.27 -0.13
N VAL A 111 21.35 10.23 0.50
CA VAL A 111 22.77 10.55 0.29
C VAL A 111 23.52 10.41 1.60
N THR A 112 24.76 9.94 1.52
CA THR A 112 25.70 9.95 2.64
C THR A 112 26.68 11.10 2.46
N THR A 113 26.79 11.97 3.46
CA THR A 113 27.78 13.06 3.45
C THR A 113 29.17 12.55 3.82
N GLU A 114 30.20 13.37 3.61
CA GLU A 114 31.58 13.06 4.04
C GLU A 114 31.69 12.78 5.55
N SER A 115 30.81 13.41 6.35
CA SER A 115 30.66 13.15 7.79
C SER A 115 29.95 11.82 8.11
N SER A 116 29.77 10.93 7.14
CA SER A 116 29.06 9.65 7.26
C SER A 116 27.61 9.81 7.77
N SER A 117 27.04 10.99 7.61
CA SER A 117 25.67 11.28 8.04
C SER A 117 24.73 11.00 6.86
N LYS A 118 23.66 10.24 7.11
CA LYS A 118 22.63 9.95 6.12
C LYS A 118 21.65 11.12 6.08
N ILE A 119 21.32 11.58 4.89
CA ILE A 119 20.29 12.62 4.67
C ILE A 119 19.32 12.17 3.58
N SER A 120 18.06 12.60 3.68
CA SER A 120 17.06 12.32 2.65
C SER A 120 17.39 13.04 1.35
N LEU A 121 16.85 12.56 0.23
CA LEU A 121 17.02 13.20 -1.09
C LEU A 121 16.53 14.66 -1.08
N TYR A 122 15.43 14.93 -0.39
CA TYR A 122 14.90 16.28 -0.22
C TYR A 122 15.84 17.18 0.59
N GLN A 123 16.43 16.67 1.67
CA GLN A 123 17.42 17.42 2.46
C GLN A 123 18.70 17.67 1.65
N ALA A 124 19.14 16.69 0.86
CA ALA A 124 20.29 16.85 -0.03
C ALA A 124 20.04 17.95 -1.08
N MET A 125 18.82 18.01 -1.64
CA MET A 125 18.40 19.09 -2.54
C MET A 125 18.41 20.46 -1.85
N LYS A 126 17.82 20.58 -0.66
CA LYS A 126 17.76 21.86 0.08
C LYS A 126 19.13 22.38 0.53
N ARG A 127 20.12 21.49 0.65
CA ARG A 127 21.50 21.82 1.01
C ARG A 127 22.44 21.89 -0.20
N GLU A 128 21.89 21.86 -1.41
CA GLU A 128 22.64 21.95 -2.68
C GLU A 128 23.68 20.82 -2.88
N PHE A 129 23.50 19.67 -2.21
CA PHE A 129 24.29 18.47 -2.46
C PHE A 129 23.80 17.69 -3.69
N LEU A 130 22.55 17.90 -4.10
CA LEU A 130 21.96 17.33 -5.30
C LEU A 130 21.24 18.43 -6.09
N GLU A 131 21.39 18.38 -7.41
CA GLU A 131 20.60 19.21 -8.31
C GLU A 131 19.10 18.93 -8.11
N PRO A 132 18.23 19.96 -8.08
CA PRO A 132 16.80 19.79 -7.85
C PRO A 132 16.13 18.81 -8.81
N GLU A 133 16.49 18.84 -10.10
CA GLU A 133 15.93 17.94 -11.11
C GLU A 133 16.23 16.47 -10.80
N LEU A 134 17.47 16.17 -10.42
CA LEU A 134 17.89 14.81 -10.06
C LEU A 134 17.23 14.34 -8.75
N ALA A 135 17.19 15.20 -7.73
CA ALA A 135 16.57 14.87 -6.46
C ALA A 135 15.08 14.60 -6.59
N ILE A 136 14.35 15.43 -7.35
CA ILE A 136 12.93 15.24 -7.64
C ILE A 136 12.72 13.93 -8.42
N SER A 137 13.53 13.68 -9.45
CA SER A 137 13.47 12.44 -10.23
C SER A 137 13.63 11.18 -9.36
N LEU A 138 14.57 11.21 -8.40
CA LEU A 138 14.78 10.08 -7.48
C LEU A 138 13.63 9.93 -6.49
N LEU A 139 13.04 11.04 -6.01
CA LEU A 139 11.86 11.01 -5.14
C LEU A 139 10.62 10.49 -5.89
N GLU A 140 10.44 10.83 -7.16
CA GLU A 140 9.38 10.27 -8.01
C GLU A 140 9.56 8.76 -8.17
N ALA A 141 10.78 8.28 -8.42
CA ALA A 141 11.09 6.86 -8.49
C ALA A 141 10.80 6.14 -7.16
N GLN A 142 11.14 6.75 -6.01
CA GLN A 142 10.74 6.25 -4.69
C GLN A 142 9.22 6.12 -4.55
N ALA A 143 8.47 7.18 -4.88
CA ALA A 143 7.01 7.15 -4.83
C ALA A 143 6.41 6.10 -5.78
N ALA A 144 6.95 5.96 -6.99
CA ALA A 144 6.48 5.02 -8.01
C ALA A 144 6.89 3.55 -7.76
N THR A 145 7.91 3.31 -6.94
CA THR A 145 8.31 1.98 -6.45
C THR A 145 7.63 1.62 -5.13
N GLY A 146 6.83 2.55 -4.61
CA GLY A 146 5.93 2.30 -3.52
C GLY A 146 6.32 2.94 -2.20
N PHE A 147 7.47 3.57 -1.98
CA PHE A 147 7.69 4.20 -0.68
C PHE A 147 8.61 5.40 -0.79
N ILE A 148 8.28 6.47 -0.07
CA ILE A 148 9.25 7.49 0.28
C ILE A 148 10.07 6.97 1.45
N VAL A 149 11.39 6.98 1.32
CA VAL A 149 12.29 6.45 2.34
C VAL A 149 12.82 7.58 3.21
N ASP A 150 12.71 7.41 4.52
CA ASP A 150 13.46 8.19 5.49
C ASP A 150 14.73 7.41 5.89
N PRO A 151 15.92 7.77 5.37
CA PRO A 151 17.15 7.06 5.66
C PRO A 151 17.70 7.33 7.07
N VAL A 152 17.18 8.34 7.78
CA VAL A 152 17.60 8.69 9.15
C VAL A 152 16.90 7.80 10.15
N ASN A 153 15.58 7.67 10.02
CA ASN A 153 14.75 6.84 10.90
C ASN A 153 14.57 5.40 10.40
N ASN A 154 15.07 5.09 9.19
CA ASN A 154 14.92 3.81 8.51
C ASN A 154 13.44 3.40 8.34
N GLU A 155 12.63 4.37 7.93
CA GLU A 155 11.20 4.20 7.71
C GLU A 155 10.85 4.27 6.22
N THR A 156 9.80 3.55 5.85
CA THR A 156 9.13 3.64 4.55
C THR A 156 7.76 4.26 4.76
N LEU A 157 7.45 5.30 4.00
CA LEU A 157 6.31 6.17 4.21
C LEU A 157 5.51 6.32 2.91
N THR A 158 4.21 6.51 3.05
CA THR A 158 3.39 7.08 1.97
C THR A 158 3.76 8.54 1.71
N VAL A 159 3.40 9.09 0.56
CA VAL A 159 3.70 10.51 0.24
C VAL A 159 3.11 11.45 1.29
N ASP A 160 1.87 11.20 1.71
CA ASP A 160 1.19 12.00 2.75
C ASP A 160 1.89 11.94 4.10
N GLU A 161 2.40 10.76 4.49
CA GLU A 161 3.15 10.59 5.73
C GLU A 161 4.52 11.25 5.66
N ALA A 162 5.20 11.17 4.52
CA ALA A 162 6.50 11.80 4.30
C ALA A 162 6.41 13.32 4.40
N VAL A 163 5.34 13.95 3.87
CA VAL A 163 5.10 15.38 4.02
C VAL A 163 4.76 15.72 5.47
N ARG A 164 3.90 14.94 6.13
CA ARG A 164 3.51 15.15 7.54
C ARG A 164 4.69 15.05 8.51
N LYS A 165 5.61 14.12 8.25
CA LYS A 165 6.85 13.92 9.03
C LYS A 165 7.99 14.87 8.60
N GLY A 166 7.80 15.68 7.56
CA GLY A 166 8.82 16.61 7.07
C GLY A 166 10.00 15.96 6.36
N VAL A 167 9.87 14.70 5.93
CA VAL A 167 10.86 14.00 5.10
C VAL A 167 10.93 14.62 3.71
N VAL A 168 9.78 15.09 3.22
CA VAL A 168 9.62 15.83 1.96
C VAL A 168 8.85 17.13 2.23
N GLY A 169 9.17 18.18 1.47
CA GLY A 169 8.46 19.46 1.53
C GLY A 169 7.07 19.43 0.88
N PRO A 170 6.10 20.23 1.38
CA PRO A 170 4.75 20.28 0.83
C PRO A 170 4.71 20.76 -0.63
N GLU A 171 5.73 21.48 -1.10
CA GLU A 171 5.82 21.93 -2.49
C GLU A 171 5.99 20.79 -3.51
N LEU A 172 6.42 19.60 -3.06
CA LEU A 172 6.55 18.42 -3.92
C LEU A 172 5.35 17.48 -3.79
N HIS A 173 4.39 17.76 -2.90
CA HIS A 173 3.29 16.85 -2.56
C HIS A 173 2.50 16.41 -3.79
N ASP A 174 1.97 17.34 -4.59
CA ASP A 174 1.17 17.01 -5.78
C ASP A 174 1.94 16.19 -6.82
N LYS A 175 3.23 16.50 -7.01
CA LYS A 175 4.09 15.81 -7.97
C LYS A 175 4.36 14.37 -7.51
N LEU A 176 4.70 14.18 -6.24
CA LEU A 176 4.95 12.84 -5.71
C LEU A 176 3.67 12.03 -5.57
N LEU A 177 2.54 12.65 -5.25
CA LEU A 177 1.24 11.99 -5.25
C LEU A 177 0.87 11.53 -6.66
N SER A 178 1.20 12.32 -7.70
CA SER A 178 1.08 11.91 -9.09
C SER A 178 1.92 10.67 -9.40
N ALA A 179 3.17 10.61 -8.94
CA ALA A 179 4.07 9.47 -9.11
C ALA A 179 3.59 8.23 -8.33
N GLU A 180 3.03 8.41 -7.12
CA GLU A 180 2.47 7.33 -6.29
C GLU A 180 1.25 6.64 -6.95
N ARG A 181 0.62 7.26 -7.96
CA ARG A 181 -0.39 6.59 -8.80
C ARG A 181 0.17 5.45 -9.63
N ALA A 182 1.48 5.37 -9.85
CA ALA A 182 2.10 4.17 -10.40
C ALA A 182 1.92 2.94 -9.50
N VAL A 183 1.65 3.14 -8.21
CA VAL A 183 1.39 2.08 -7.21
C VAL A 183 -0.08 1.97 -6.84
N THR A 184 -0.77 3.10 -6.67
CA THR A 184 -2.20 3.13 -6.29
C THR A 184 -3.15 3.02 -7.48
N GLY A 185 -2.61 3.15 -8.69
CA GLY A 185 -3.29 3.04 -9.96
C GLY A 185 -3.90 4.35 -10.47
N TYR A 186 -4.16 4.38 -11.77
CA TYR A 186 -4.75 5.51 -12.47
C TYR A 186 -6.24 5.27 -12.67
N LYS A 187 -7.07 6.28 -12.42
CA LYS A 187 -8.50 6.16 -12.70
C LYS A 187 -8.75 6.44 -14.18
N ASP A 188 -9.22 5.42 -14.90
CA ASP A 188 -9.63 5.55 -16.29
C ASP A 188 -10.87 6.46 -16.40
N PRO A 189 -10.79 7.60 -17.12
CA PRO A 189 -11.91 8.54 -17.26
C PRO A 189 -13.16 7.92 -17.90
N TYR A 190 -12.98 6.90 -18.75
CA TYR A 190 -14.09 6.31 -19.50
C TYR A 190 -14.79 5.19 -18.74
N SER A 191 -14.04 4.32 -18.08
CA SER A 191 -14.59 3.16 -17.37
C SER A 191 -14.74 3.36 -15.86
N GLY A 192 -14.08 4.37 -15.30
CA GLY A 192 -13.97 4.60 -13.86
C GLY A 192 -13.11 3.56 -13.12
N LYS A 193 -12.56 2.56 -13.83
CA LYS A 193 -11.72 1.51 -13.27
C LYS A 193 -10.32 2.03 -12.96
N ILE A 194 -9.69 1.40 -11.97
CA ILE A 194 -8.27 1.59 -11.69
C ILE A 194 -7.47 0.76 -12.70
N ILE A 195 -6.51 1.39 -13.37
CA ILE A 195 -5.63 0.77 -14.37
C ILE A 195 -4.16 0.97 -13.97
N SER A 196 -3.28 0.10 -14.48
CA SER A 196 -1.84 0.17 -14.21
C SER A 196 -1.18 1.34 -14.93
N LEU A 197 0.05 1.67 -14.53
CA LEU A 197 0.87 2.70 -15.19
C LEU A 197 1.04 2.43 -16.70
N PHE A 198 1.34 1.20 -17.08
CA PHE A 198 1.48 0.81 -18.49
C PHE A 198 0.18 0.95 -19.27
N GLN A 199 -0.95 0.58 -18.67
CA GLN A 199 -2.27 0.75 -19.29
C GLN A 199 -2.63 2.23 -19.43
N ALA A 200 -2.27 3.06 -18.46
CA ALA A 200 -2.45 4.50 -18.50
C ALA A 200 -1.59 5.13 -19.61
N MET A 201 -0.34 4.66 -19.77
CA MET A 201 0.55 5.03 -20.87
C MET A 201 -0.05 4.68 -22.23
N LYS A 202 -0.53 3.44 -22.42
CA LYS A 202 -1.18 3.02 -23.69
C LYS A 202 -2.48 3.75 -24.01
N LYS A 203 -3.06 4.48 -23.05
CA LYS A 203 -4.25 5.32 -23.20
C LYS A 203 -3.92 6.82 -23.24
N ASP A 204 -2.65 7.18 -23.38
CA ASP A 204 -2.17 8.57 -23.40
C ASP A 204 -2.55 9.40 -22.16
N LEU A 205 -2.82 8.74 -21.03
CA LEU A 205 -3.11 9.41 -19.75
C LEU A 205 -1.84 9.86 -19.02
N VAL A 206 -0.71 9.23 -19.36
CA VAL A 206 0.62 9.51 -18.80
C VAL A 206 1.61 9.58 -19.98
N PRO A 207 2.51 10.58 -20.03
CA PRO A 207 3.53 10.65 -21.06
C PRO A 207 4.40 9.39 -21.11
N GLU A 208 4.70 8.89 -22.31
CA GLU A 208 5.45 7.65 -22.52
C GLU A 208 6.83 7.66 -21.85
N ASP A 209 7.64 8.69 -22.09
CA ASP A 209 8.98 8.81 -21.49
C ASP A 209 8.95 8.74 -19.95
N TYR A 210 7.94 9.37 -19.34
CA TYR A 210 7.78 9.35 -17.89
C TYR A 210 7.33 7.98 -17.40
N ALA A 211 6.37 7.35 -18.07
CA ALA A 211 5.87 6.04 -17.70
C ALA A 211 6.95 4.96 -17.84
N MET A 212 7.72 4.96 -18.93
CA MET A 212 8.82 4.03 -19.16
C MET A 212 9.87 4.11 -18.04
N LYS A 213 10.30 5.33 -17.69
CA LYS A 213 11.23 5.55 -16.58
C LYS A 213 10.72 5.00 -15.24
N MET A 214 9.43 5.15 -14.96
CA MET A 214 8.83 4.62 -13.72
C MET A 214 8.67 3.09 -13.77
N LEU A 215 8.37 2.50 -14.94
CA LEU A 215 8.32 1.04 -15.14
C LEU A 215 9.71 0.41 -14.98
N GLU A 216 10.76 1.05 -15.50
CA GLU A 216 12.16 0.64 -15.28
C GLU A 216 12.50 0.64 -13.79
N ALA A 217 12.13 1.72 -13.07
CA ALA A 217 12.33 1.80 -11.63
C ALA A 217 11.63 0.66 -10.89
N GLN A 218 10.35 0.38 -11.20
CA GLN A 218 9.62 -0.75 -10.60
C GLN A 218 10.27 -2.10 -10.89
N THR A 219 10.69 -2.32 -12.14
CA THR A 219 11.36 -3.57 -12.57
C THR A 219 12.68 -3.77 -11.83
N ALA A 220 13.48 -2.72 -11.70
CA ALA A 220 14.75 -2.75 -10.97
C ALA A 220 14.56 -3.00 -9.46
N THR A 221 13.43 -2.59 -8.88
CA THR A 221 13.16 -2.70 -7.44
C THR A 221 12.24 -3.85 -7.06
N GLY A 222 11.96 -4.83 -7.92
CA GLY A 222 11.20 -6.04 -7.54
C GLY A 222 10.18 -6.53 -8.55
N GLY A 223 9.88 -5.77 -9.60
CA GLY A 223 8.94 -6.14 -10.67
C GLY A 223 7.83 -5.10 -10.87
N ILE A 224 6.93 -5.34 -11.81
CA ILE A 224 5.83 -4.39 -12.06
C ILE A 224 4.81 -4.44 -10.94
N ILE A 225 4.35 -3.27 -10.48
CA ILE A 225 3.41 -3.19 -9.37
C ILE A 225 1.98 -3.40 -9.85
N ASP A 226 1.24 -4.25 -9.12
CA ASP A 226 -0.20 -4.37 -9.30
C ASP A 226 -0.91 -3.18 -8.63
N PRO A 227 -1.70 -2.35 -9.34
CA PRO A 227 -2.41 -1.23 -8.74
C PRO A 227 -3.55 -1.66 -7.80
N GLU A 228 -4.12 -2.85 -7.98
CA GLU A 228 -5.20 -3.39 -7.15
C GLU A 228 -4.65 -3.95 -5.83
N PHE A 229 -3.50 -4.63 -5.91
CA PHE A 229 -2.90 -5.30 -4.75
C PHE A 229 -1.73 -4.54 -4.10
N GLN A 230 -1.18 -3.55 -4.79
CA GLN A 230 -0.12 -2.63 -4.35
C GLN A 230 1.19 -3.32 -3.93
N PHE A 231 1.54 -4.41 -4.62
CA PHE A 231 2.83 -5.11 -4.48
C PHE A 231 3.38 -5.48 -5.86
N HIS A 232 4.68 -5.78 -5.93
CA HIS A 232 5.36 -6.17 -7.17
C HIS A 232 4.95 -7.58 -7.62
N LEU A 233 4.79 -7.74 -8.93
CA LEU A 233 4.44 -9.01 -9.55
C LEU A 233 5.66 -9.63 -10.24
N PRO A 234 5.73 -10.98 -10.28
CA PRO A 234 6.58 -11.68 -11.23
C PRO A 234 6.28 -11.23 -12.67
N ALA A 235 7.31 -11.17 -13.53
CA ALA A 235 7.18 -10.65 -14.89
C ALA A 235 6.16 -11.43 -15.74
N ASP A 236 6.07 -12.76 -15.58
CA ASP A 236 5.09 -13.60 -16.28
C ASP A 236 3.65 -13.24 -15.90
N ILE A 237 3.41 -12.95 -14.62
CA ILE A 237 2.10 -12.52 -14.12
C ILE A 237 1.77 -11.10 -14.54
N ALA A 238 2.75 -10.18 -14.50
CA ALA A 238 2.56 -8.81 -14.98
C ALA A 238 2.18 -8.78 -16.47
N MET A 239 2.81 -9.61 -17.29
CA MET A 239 2.47 -9.77 -18.71
C MET A 239 1.08 -10.39 -18.91
N GLN A 240 0.72 -11.43 -18.14
CA GLN A 240 -0.61 -12.05 -18.21
C GLN A 240 -1.74 -11.07 -17.85
N ARG A 241 -1.49 -10.16 -16.89
CA ARG A 241 -2.43 -9.11 -16.49
C ARG A 241 -2.41 -7.89 -17.42
N GLY A 242 -1.52 -7.87 -18.41
CA GLY A 242 -1.38 -6.76 -19.36
C GLY A 242 -0.84 -5.48 -18.71
N TYR A 243 -0.02 -5.61 -17.66
CA TYR A 243 0.65 -4.48 -17.01
C TYR A 243 2.03 -4.18 -17.60
N ILE A 244 2.53 -5.04 -18.48
CA ILE A 244 3.72 -4.82 -19.30
C ILE A 244 3.63 -5.76 -20.51
N ASN A 245 4.31 -5.45 -21.61
CA ASN A 245 4.47 -6.35 -22.75
C ASN A 245 5.90 -6.91 -22.81
N LYS A 246 6.17 -7.86 -23.72
CA LYS A 246 7.50 -8.46 -23.85
C LYS A 246 8.56 -7.44 -24.26
N GLU A 247 8.23 -6.54 -25.19
CA GLU A 247 9.14 -5.53 -25.71
C GLU A 247 9.67 -4.63 -24.58
N THR A 248 8.78 -4.05 -23.77
CA THR A 248 9.15 -3.19 -22.63
C THR A 248 9.84 -3.94 -21.48
N ASN A 249 9.80 -5.28 -21.46
CA ASN A 249 10.45 -6.09 -20.42
C ASN A 249 11.84 -6.60 -20.83
N GLU A 250 12.21 -6.50 -22.11
CA GLU A 250 13.50 -6.97 -22.65
C GLU A 250 14.50 -5.83 -22.93
N ASP A 251 14.09 -4.57 -22.80
CA ASP A 251 14.92 -3.36 -22.88
C ASP A 251 15.59 -3.02 -21.52
#